data_AF-A0A9D1P987-F1
#
_entry.id   AF-A0A9D1P987-F1
#
_cell.length_a   1.000
_cell.length_b   1.000
_cell.length_c   1.000
_cell.angle_alpha   90.00
_cell.angle_beta   90.00
_cell.angle_gamma   90.00
#
_symmetry.space_group_name_H-M   'P 1'
#
loop_
_entity.id
_entity.type
_entity.pdbx_description
1 polymer ?
#
loop_
_entity_poly.entity_id
_entity_poly.type
_entity_poly.pdbx_seq_one_letter_code
_entity_poly.pdbx_strand_id
1 'polypeptide(L)'
;MKQRLRIALAFAVACTMLFTASAGYGEGDSIPTYEVFPQKLNDPGYIMERGMGGVKLEMTPSEDGAVLDSGYIEGYQLTLDSRTGCFYFLRPGTYPHVFGLGEMDRAWLSDEDKMRLSDEPGLYTPEEAAEAGLQFLRDVMGMDTSCLYAREIMAGEAAKERSCVYQIKYAYRVPEMRVGWWSTLDIEAAYVYMWITDSGVDEVRGRAVSFAPYGEVARADILAYDTIADLAQNPTPPELMYLPLQREGKEVLSPVWGIQLDVDNPRGYDALTGEKLLDLWDVLP
;
A
#
# COMPACT_ATOMS: atom_id res chain seq x y z
N MET A 1 -22.28 13.17 33.41
CA MET A 1 -23.30 13.21 32.33
C MET A 1 -22.75 14.11 31.23
N LYS A 2 -22.32 13.69 30.04
CA LYS A 2 -22.66 12.53 29.21
C LYS A 2 -21.37 11.87 28.72
N GLN A 3 -21.23 10.60 29.10
CA GLN A 3 -20.32 9.62 28.52
C GLN A 3 -20.79 9.41 27.07
N ARG A 4 -20.17 10.07 26.10
CA ARG A 4 -20.41 9.78 24.68
C ARG A 4 -19.38 8.74 24.26
N LEU A 5 -19.84 7.49 24.30
CA LEU A 5 -19.30 6.38 23.54
C LEU A 5 -19.05 6.87 22.10
N ARG A 6 -17.81 7.25 21.77
CA ARG A 6 -17.40 7.63 20.41
C ARG A 6 -16.62 6.45 19.86
N ILE A 7 -17.36 5.61 19.16
CA ILE A 7 -16.88 4.43 18.45
C ILE A 7 -15.83 4.91 17.44
N ALA A 8 -14.60 4.40 17.54
CA ALA A 8 -13.66 4.47 16.44
C ALA A 8 -14.25 3.61 15.31
N LEU A 9 -14.86 4.25 14.31
CA LEU A 9 -15.23 3.55 13.09
C LEU A 9 -13.98 3.44 12.22
N ALA A 10 -13.18 2.40 12.47
CA ALA A 10 -12.42 1.79 11.40
C ALA A 10 -13.44 1.22 10.41
N PHE A 11 -13.85 2.00 9.42
CA PHE A 11 -14.57 1.46 8.28
C PHE A 11 -13.55 0.66 7.47
N ALA A 12 -13.43 -0.63 7.79
CA ALA A 12 -13.14 -1.59 6.73
C ALA A 12 -14.32 -1.45 5.76
N VAL A 13 -14.09 -0.80 4.61
CA VAL A 13 -15.09 -0.67 3.55
C VAL A 13 -15.41 -2.09 3.06
N ALA A 14 -16.38 -2.69 3.73
CA ALA A 14 -16.98 -3.96 3.38
C ALA A 14 -18.20 -3.67 2.49
N CYS A 15 -17.99 -3.02 1.34
CA CYS A 15 -18.97 -2.77 0.28
C CYS A 15 -18.17 -2.18 -0.90
N THR A 16 -17.95 -2.78 -2.06
CA THR A 16 -18.73 -3.75 -2.84
C THR A 16 -17.77 -4.46 -3.81
N MET A 17 -17.09 -5.50 -3.35
CA MET A 17 -16.96 -6.71 -4.15
C MET A 17 -17.39 -7.83 -3.24
N LEU A 18 -18.54 -8.40 -3.57
CA LEU A 18 -19.15 -9.51 -2.87
C LEU A 18 -18.07 -10.51 -2.44
N PHE A 19 -18.17 -10.92 -1.18
CA PHE A 19 -17.68 -12.19 -0.69
C PHE A 19 -17.81 -13.27 -1.76
N THR A 20 -16.69 -13.61 -2.39
CA THR A 20 -16.36 -14.98 -2.78
C THR A 20 -15.16 -15.46 -1.98
N ALA A 21 -15.06 -15.05 -0.71
CA ALA A 21 -14.42 -15.88 0.29
C ALA A 21 -15.46 -16.93 0.70
N SER A 22 -15.18 -18.21 0.42
CA SER A 22 -16.01 -19.40 0.64
C SER A 22 -17.13 -19.69 -0.37
N ALA A 23 -16.81 -19.88 -1.65
CA ALA A 23 -17.39 -20.91 -2.53
C ALA A 23 -16.88 -20.70 -3.97
N GLY A 24 -16.03 -21.61 -4.45
CA GLY A 24 -15.57 -21.65 -5.84
C GLY A 24 -14.24 -20.95 -6.07
N TYR A 25 -13.16 -21.47 -5.45
CA TYR A 25 -11.87 -21.46 -6.14
C TYR A 25 -12.12 -22.04 -7.54
N GLY A 26 -11.78 -21.32 -8.61
CA GLY A 26 -12.14 -21.69 -9.98
C GLY A 26 -11.88 -23.17 -10.28
N GLU A 27 -12.80 -23.80 -11.02
CA GLU A 27 -12.84 -25.25 -11.36
C GLU A 27 -11.57 -25.79 -12.07
N GLY A 28 -10.52 -24.99 -12.22
CA GLY A 28 -9.24 -25.41 -12.79
C GLY A 28 -8.35 -26.09 -11.75
N ASP A 29 -7.63 -27.12 -12.20
CA ASP A 29 -6.67 -27.90 -11.39
C ASP A 29 -5.39 -27.12 -11.04
N SER A 30 -5.24 -25.89 -11.53
CA SER A 30 -4.07 -25.03 -11.35
C SER A 30 -4.43 -23.59 -10.94
N ILE A 31 -3.42 -22.88 -10.44
CA ILE A 31 -3.44 -21.46 -10.08
C ILE A 31 -2.34 -20.77 -10.91
N PRO A 32 -2.64 -19.68 -11.65
CA PRO A 32 -1.62 -18.95 -12.39
C PRO A 32 -0.59 -18.31 -11.45
N THR A 33 0.61 -18.08 -11.95
CA THR A 33 1.63 -17.24 -11.32
C THR A 33 1.97 -16.10 -12.27
N TYR A 34 2.50 -15.02 -11.72
CA TYR A 34 2.75 -13.80 -12.48
C TYR A 34 4.15 -13.28 -12.24
N GLU A 35 4.85 -12.90 -13.30
CA GLU A 35 6.10 -12.16 -13.20
C GLU A 35 5.76 -10.70 -12.92
N VAL A 36 6.52 -10.08 -12.01
CA VAL A 36 6.31 -8.70 -11.56
C VAL A 36 7.24 -7.78 -12.33
N PHE A 37 6.68 -6.76 -12.98
CA PHE A 37 7.44 -5.78 -13.74
C PHE A 37 7.22 -4.37 -13.21
N PRO A 38 8.26 -3.55 -13.06
CA PRO A 38 8.10 -2.13 -12.76
C PRO A 38 7.31 -1.45 -13.88
N GLN A 39 6.33 -0.62 -13.52
CA GLN A 39 5.63 0.22 -14.49
C GLN A 39 6.49 1.43 -14.84
N LYS A 40 6.37 1.87 -16.10
CA LYS A 40 6.92 3.15 -16.51
C LYS A 40 5.98 4.27 -16.05
N LEU A 41 6.46 5.12 -15.15
CA LEU A 41 5.76 6.32 -14.73
C LEU A 41 5.93 7.46 -15.75
N ASN A 42 5.10 8.48 -15.64
CA ASN A 42 5.25 9.72 -16.41
C ASN A 42 6.60 10.39 -16.15
N ASP A 43 7.06 11.21 -17.10
CA ASP A 43 8.32 11.92 -16.93
C ASP A 43 8.26 12.90 -15.74
N PRO A 44 9.40 13.15 -15.06
CA PRO A 44 9.43 14.04 -13.90
C PRO A 44 8.88 15.44 -14.18
N GLY A 45 9.08 15.96 -15.40
CA GLY A 45 8.60 17.28 -15.82
C GLY A 45 7.08 17.37 -15.80
N TYR A 46 6.42 16.37 -16.38
CA TYR A 46 4.96 16.25 -16.38
C TYR A 46 4.40 16.11 -14.95
N ILE A 47 5.02 15.26 -14.11
CA ILE A 47 4.59 15.06 -12.72
C ILE A 47 4.73 16.36 -11.91
N MET A 48 5.83 17.08 -12.09
CA MET A 48 6.05 18.38 -11.44
C MET A 48 5.03 19.44 -11.88
N GLU A 49 4.73 19.51 -13.18
CA GLU A 49 3.76 20.46 -13.73
C GLU A 49 2.33 20.19 -13.22
N ARG A 50 1.91 18.92 -13.19
CA ARG A 50 0.53 18.52 -12.91
C ARG A 50 0.26 18.13 -11.45
N GLY A 51 1.25 17.60 -10.76
CA GLY A 51 1.14 17.15 -9.37
C GLY A 51 1.69 18.16 -8.36
N MET A 52 2.80 18.83 -8.67
CA MET A 52 3.50 19.71 -7.72
C MET A 52 3.22 21.22 -7.92
N GLY A 53 2.14 21.56 -8.61
CA GLY A 53 1.77 22.96 -8.85
C GLY A 53 2.80 23.74 -9.68
N GLY A 54 3.58 23.06 -10.52
CA GLY A 54 4.59 23.69 -11.38
C GLY A 54 5.94 23.97 -10.71
N VAL A 55 6.17 23.47 -9.49
CA VAL A 55 7.49 23.52 -8.85
C VAL A 55 8.51 22.80 -9.72
N LYS A 56 9.68 23.40 -9.92
CA LYS A 56 10.78 22.79 -10.67
C LYS A 56 11.84 22.30 -9.69
N LEU A 57 11.96 20.99 -9.59
CA LEU A 57 13.05 20.32 -8.88
C LEU A 57 14.23 20.16 -9.82
N GLU A 58 15.43 20.35 -9.28
CA GLU A 58 16.66 19.94 -9.96
C GLU A 58 16.78 18.42 -9.85
N MET A 59 16.49 17.72 -10.95
CA MET A 59 16.51 16.26 -10.99
C MET A 59 17.94 15.76 -11.17
N THR A 60 18.40 14.93 -10.24
CA THR A 60 19.70 14.26 -10.31
C THR A 60 19.48 12.79 -10.70
N PRO A 61 19.91 12.36 -11.90
CA PRO A 61 19.92 10.96 -12.26
C PRO A 61 20.98 10.21 -11.43
N SER A 62 20.76 8.93 -11.14
CA SER A 62 21.77 8.15 -10.42
C SER A 62 23.05 7.94 -11.22
N GLU A 63 24.18 8.02 -10.52
CA GLU A 63 25.53 7.82 -11.08
C GLU A 63 25.83 6.35 -11.43
N ASP A 64 25.14 5.40 -10.77
CA ASP A 64 25.33 3.95 -10.97
C ASP A 64 24.68 3.39 -12.25
N GLY A 65 24.13 4.28 -13.10
CA GLY A 65 23.41 3.90 -14.31
C GLY A 65 21.98 3.42 -14.04
N ALA A 66 21.50 3.48 -12.78
CA ALA A 66 20.08 3.38 -12.49
C ALA A 66 19.34 4.58 -13.09
N VAL A 67 18.17 4.32 -13.66
CA VAL A 67 17.23 5.38 -14.04
C VAL A 67 16.44 5.75 -12.77
N LEU A 68 17.15 6.35 -11.83
CA LEU A 68 16.61 6.97 -10.64
C LEU A 68 16.65 8.47 -10.85
N ASP A 69 15.49 9.11 -10.93
CA ASP A 69 15.39 10.57 -10.95
C ASP A 69 14.97 11.04 -9.55
N SER A 70 15.79 11.89 -8.91
CA SER A 70 15.46 12.43 -7.59
C SER A 70 15.66 13.95 -7.49
N GLY A 71 14.82 14.63 -6.72
CA GLY A 71 14.94 16.07 -6.47
C GLY A 71 14.23 16.48 -5.18
N TYR A 72 14.77 17.51 -4.51
CA TYR A 72 14.21 18.08 -3.28
C TYR A 72 14.38 19.60 -3.25
N ILE A 73 13.32 20.34 -2.92
CA ILE A 73 13.39 21.78 -2.66
C ILE A 73 12.30 22.20 -1.66
N GLU A 74 12.66 22.90 -0.59
CA GLU A 74 11.69 23.52 0.35
C GLU A 74 10.56 22.58 0.83
N GLY A 75 10.89 21.29 1.02
CA GLY A 75 9.92 20.27 1.44
C GLY A 75 9.17 19.56 0.31
N TYR A 76 9.32 19.97 -0.95
CA TYR A 76 8.93 19.19 -2.12
C TYR A 76 9.97 18.11 -2.38
N GLN A 77 9.53 16.90 -2.71
CA GLN A 77 10.40 15.80 -3.08
C GLN A 77 9.78 14.94 -4.17
N LEU A 78 10.57 14.58 -5.18
CA LEU A 78 10.21 13.56 -6.17
C LEU A 78 11.36 12.57 -6.27
N THR A 79 11.05 11.29 -6.18
CA THR A 79 11.97 10.17 -6.45
C THR A 79 11.24 9.17 -7.34
N LEU A 80 11.83 8.79 -8.46
CA LEU A 80 11.31 7.77 -9.38
C LEU A 80 12.41 6.75 -9.68
N ASP A 81 12.26 5.50 -9.26
CA ASP A 81 13.18 4.39 -9.60
C ASP A 81 12.55 3.49 -10.66
N SER A 82 13.00 3.62 -11.91
CA SER A 82 12.43 2.81 -13.00
C SER A 82 12.84 1.34 -12.97
N ARG A 83 13.83 0.93 -12.16
CA ARG A 83 14.27 -0.47 -12.06
C ARG A 83 13.33 -1.28 -11.19
N THR A 84 12.90 -0.67 -10.09
CA THR A 84 12.08 -1.32 -9.07
C THR A 84 10.61 -0.91 -9.20
N GLY A 85 10.33 0.23 -9.85
CA GLY A 85 9.02 0.86 -9.86
C GLY A 85 8.72 1.61 -8.57
N CYS A 86 9.69 1.72 -7.65
CA CYS A 86 9.54 2.48 -6.41
C CYS A 86 9.46 3.97 -6.73
N PHE A 87 8.60 4.68 -6.03
CA PHE A 87 8.48 6.12 -6.17
C PHE A 87 8.14 6.80 -4.85
N TYR A 88 8.54 8.06 -4.77
CA TYR A 88 8.17 8.97 -3.70
C TYR A 88 7.76 10.30 -4.31
N PHE A 89 6.59 10.78 -3.96
CA PHE A 89 6.09 12.10 -4.29
C PHE A 89 5.69 12.76 -2.98
N LEU A 90 6.24 13.94 -2.73
CA LEU A 90 5.90 14.78 -1.61
C LEU A 90 5.75 16.21 -2.12
N ARG A 91 4.54 16.72 -1.95
CA ARG A 91 4.29 18.15 -1.81
C ARG A 91 4.28 18.42 -0.31
N PRO A 92 5.04 19.40 0.20
CA PRO A 92 5.00 19.71 1.61
C PRO A 92 3.55 20.02 1.95
N GLY A 93 2.99 19.19 2.84
CA GLY A 93 1.60 19.32 3.23
C GLY A 93 1.37 20.74 3.70
N THR A 94 0.20 21.29 3.38
CA THR A 94 -0.19 22.60 3.90
C THR A 94 -0.18 22.54 5.45
N TYR A 95 -0.38 21.33 6.01
CA TYR A 95 -0.63 21.06 7.40
C TYR A 95 -0.01 19.74 7.89
N PRO A 96 0.44 19.66 9.16
CA PRO A 96 0.89 18.42 9.75
C PRO A 96 -0.22 17.35 9.77
N HIS A 97 0.09 16.15 9.29
CA HIS A 97 -0.85 15.03 9.28
C HIS A 97 -0.82 14.29 10.63
N VAL A 98 -1.90 14.34 11.41
CA VAL A 98 -2.00 13.64 12.70
C VAL A 98 -2.80 12.36 12.51
N PHE A 99 -2.15 11.21 12.74
CA PHE A 99 -2.77 9.90 12.72
C PHE A 99 -2.70 9.30 14.11
N GLY A 100 -3.88 8.97 14.65
CA GLY A 100 -3.98 8.38 15.97
C GLY A 100 -4.82 9.24 16.92
N LEU A 101 -5.72 8.56 17.63
CA LEU A 101 -6.62 9.15 18.62
C LEU A 101 -5.97 9.24 20.00
N GLY A 102 -4.69 8.84 20.13
CA GLY A 102 -3.95 8.85 21.40
C GLY A 102 -3.29 10.20 21.69
N GLU A 103 -3.21 10.58 22.96
CA GLU A 103 -2.42 11.74 23.39
C GLU A 103 -0.94 11.63 22.98
N MET A 104 -0.43 10.40 22.81
CA MET A 104 0.94 10.14 22.36
C MET A 104 1.17 10.58 20.91
N ASP A 105 0.21 10.36 20.02
CA ASP A 105 0.32 10.76 18.60
C ASP A 105 0.15 12.27 18.40
N ARG A 106 -0.39 12.96 19.42
CA ARG A 106 -0.55 14.41 19.50
C ARG A 106 0.53 15.08 20.35
N ALA A 107 1.48 14.34 20.91
CA ALA A 107 2.43 14.84 21.91
C ALA A 107 3.41 15.87 21.36
N TRP A 108 3.68 15.84 20.06
CA TRP A 108 4.57 16.77 19.37
C TRP A 108 3.87 18.06 18.90
N LEU A 109 2.53 18.11 18.97
CA LEU A 109 1.77 19.33 18.68
C LEU A 109 1.72 20.26 19.88
N SER A 110 1.84 21.56 19.63
CA SER A 110 1.52 22.58 20.62
C SER A 110 0.04 22.51 21.00
N ASP A 111 -0.32 22.95 22.21
CA ASP A 111 -1.73 22.98 22.61
C ASP A 111 -2.57 23.92 21.72
N GLU A 112 -1.96 24.96 21.17
CA GLU A 112 -2.59 25.86 20.20
C GLU A 112 -2.91 25.13 18.88
N ASP A 113 -1.99 24.29 18.39
CA ASP A 113 -2.23 23.51 17.17
C ASP A 113 -3.24 22.39 17.39
N LYS A 114 -3.26 21.76 18.59
CA LYS A 114 -4.31 20.80 18.96
C LYS A 114 -5.70 21.42 18.95
N MET A 115 -5.83 22.67 19.40
CA MET A 115 -7.11 23.41 19.38
C MET A 115 -7.56 23.81 17.96
N ARG A 116 -6.68 23.69 16.96
CA ARG A 116 -6.98 23.98 15.55
C ARG A 116 -7.28 22.71 14.73
N LEU A 117 -7.19 21.53 15.34
CA LEU A 117 -7.60 20.27 14.72
C LEU A 117 -9.13 20.27 14.57
N SER A 118 -9.61 19.80 13.42
CA SER A 118 -11.04 19.71 13.09
C SER A 118 -11.39 18.28 12.69
N ASP A 119 -12.55 17.81 13.16
CA ASP A 119 -13.20 16.58 12.71
C ASP A 119 -14.39 16.89 11.77
N GLU A 120 -14.51 18.13 11.29
CA GLU A 120 -15.53 18.50 10.31
C GLU A 120 -15.31 17.74 8.98
N PRO A 121 -16.40 17.35 8.29
CA PRO A 121 -16.29 16.70 6.98
C PRO A 121 -15.49 17.56 6.00
N GLY A 122 -14.54 16.95 5.29
CA GLY A 122 -13.80 17.58 4.20
C GLY A 122 -14.54 17.57 2.88
N LEU A 123 -13.83 17.93 1.81
CA LEU A 123 -14.32 17.92 0.43
C LEU A 123 -14.73 16.51 -0.01
N TYR A 124 -14.03 15.50 0.48
CA TYR A 124 -14.21 14.11 0.09
C TYR A 124 -14.86 13.30 1.20
N THR A 125 -15.73 12.38 0.82
CA THR A 125 -15.98 11.16 1.59
C THR A 125 -14.75 10.22 1.51
N PRO A 126 -14.62 9.23 2.41
CA PRO A 126 -13.53 8.25 2.34
C PRO A 126 -13.42 7.57 0.95
N GLU A 127 -14.55 7.21 0.36
CA GLU A 127 -14.62 6.56 -0.95
C GLU A 127 -14.26 7.51 -2.10
N GLU A 128 -14.71 8.77 -2.04
CA GLU A 128 -14.32 9.79 -3.02
C GLU A 128 -12.82 10.12 -2.94
N ALA A 129 -12.25 10.11 -1.73
CA ALA A 129 -10.81 10.25 -1.56
C ALA A 129 -10.08 9.07 -2.21
N ALA A 130 -10.55 7.83 -2.01
CA ALA A 130 -9.95 6.67 -2.65
C ALA A 130 -10.01 6.73 -4.18
N GLU A 131 -11.14 7.17 -4.77
CA GLU A 131 -11.23 7.34 -6.22
C GLU A 131 -10.32 8.48 -6.71
N ALA A 132 -10.29 9.61 -5.99
CA ALA A 132 -9.41 10.73 -6.32
C ALA A 132 -7.93 10.32 -6.29
N GLY A 133 -7.53 9.46 -5.35
CA GLY A 133 -6.18 8.93 -5.28
C GLY A 133 -5.84 7.99 -6.45
N LEU A 134 -6.75 7.08 -6.82
CA LEU A 134 -6.58 6.26 -8.03
C LEU A 134 -6.50 7.11 -9.29
N GLN A 135 -7.32 8.16 -9.37
CA GLN A 135 -7.28 9.11 -10.48
C GLN A 135 -5.93 9.85 -10.54
N PHE A 136 -5.40 10.31 -9.40
CA PHE A 136 -4.07 10.93 -9.35
C PHE A 136 -2.97 9.97 -9.83
N LEU A 137 -2.97 8.72 -9.35
CA LEU A 137 -1.99 7.72 -9.78
C LEU A 137 -2.04 7.50 -11.30
N ARG A 138 -3.24 7.48 -11.88
CA ARG A 138 -3.42 7.30 -13.32
C ARG A 138 -3.02 8.53 -14.12
N ASP A 139 -3.57 9.69 -13.78
CA ASP A 139 -3.52 10.89 -14.62
C ASP A 139 -2.22 11.69 -14.42
N VAL A 140 -1.64 11.64 -13.21
CA VAL A 140 -0.41 12.34 -12.85
C VAL A 140 0.78 11.41 -12.89
N MET A 141 0.74 10.28 -12.17
CA MET A 141 1.88 9.36 -12.12
C MET A 141 2.01 8.50 -13.37
N GLY A 142 0.95 8.38 -14.19
CA GLY A 142 0.95 7.54 -15.39
C GLY A 142 0.85 6.05 -15.09
N MET A 143 0.37 5.70 -13.89
CA MET A 143 0.29 4.33 -13.41
C MET A 143 -0.98 3.64 -13.93
N ASP A 144 -0.86 2.39 -14.36
CA ASP A 144 -1.99 1.49 -14.51
C ASP A 144 -2.51 1.07 -13.13
N THR A 145 -3.70 1.55 -12.80
CA THR A 145 -4.38 1.32 -11.51
C THR A 145 -5.38 0.16 -11.55
N SER A 146 -5.50 -0.58 -12.66
CA SER A 146 -6.53 -1.61 -12.84
C SER A 146 -6.45 -2.77 -11.83
N CYS A 147 -5.23 -3.05 -11.36
CA CYS A 147 -4.97 -4.05 -10.32
C CYS A 147 -5.00 -3.48 -8.90
N LEU A 148 -5.23 -2.19 -8.69
CA LEU A 148 -5.25 -1.59 -7.36
C LEU A 148 -6.66 -1.57 -6.76
N TYR A 149 -6.72 -1.70 -5.43
CA TYR A 149 -7.92 -1.42 -4.65
C TYR A 149 -7.55 -0.77 -3.31
N ALA A 150 -8.42 0.09 -2.78
CA ALA A 150 -8.25 0.66 -1.45
C ALA A 150 -8.44 -0.45 -0.40
N ARG A 151 -7.35 -0.82 0.28
CA ARG A 151 -7.35 -1.82 1.35
C ARG A 151 -7.74 -1.20 2.69
N GLU A 152 -7.19 -0.03 2.97
CA GLU A 152 -7.38 0.67 4.24
C GLU A 152 -7.52 2.16 3.96
N ILE A 153 -8.53 2.79 4.55
CA ILE A 153 -8.77 4.23 4.50
C ILE A 153 -8.88 4.70 5.95
N MET A 154 -7.97 5.56 6.36
CA MET A 154 -7.95 6.15 7.70
C MET A 154 -8.19 7.65 7.60
N ALA A 155 -9.21 8.10 8.31
CA ALA A 155 -9.47 9.51 8.54
C ALA A 155 -8.49 10.05 9.61
N GLY A 156 -7.77 11.11 9.26
CA GLY A 156 -6.90 11.87 10.16
C GLY A 156 -7.44 13.28 10.38
N GLU A 157 -6.88 13.95 11.40
CA GLU A 157 -7.15 15.36 11.67
C GLU A 157 -6.05 16.21 11.01
N ALA A 158 -6.44 17.29 10.33
CA ALA A 158 -5.48 18.24 9.74
C ALA A 158 -5.14 19.34 10.75
N ALA A 159 -3.85 19.61 10.97
CA ALA A 159 -3.44 20.75 11.77
C ALA A 159 -3.49 22.06 10.94
N LYS A 160 -4.60 22.80 11.07
CA LYS A 160 -4.94 24.10 10.44
C LYS A 160 -5.68 24.02 9.07
N GLU A 161 -5.95 22.83 8.53
CA GLU A 161 -7.03 22.64 7.56
C GLU A 161 -8.35 22.52 8.34
N ARG A 162 -9.46 23.04 7.81
CA ARG A 162 -10.76 22.92 8.48
C ARG A 162 -11.40 21.53 8.34
N SER A 163 -10.76 20.63 7.60
CA SER A 163 -11.34 19.41 7.05
C SER A 163 -10.49 18.17 7.31
N CYS A 164 -11.13 17.01 7.18
CA CYS A 164 -10.50 15.71 7.36
C CYS A 164 -9.44 15.39 6.28
N VAL A 165 -8.33 14.80 6.68
CA VAL A 165 -7.30 14.22 5.78
C VAL A 165 -7.52 12.73 5.67
N TYR A 166 -7.38 12.17 4.48
CA TYR A 166 -7.45 10.72 4.28
C TYR A 166 -6.07 10.13 4.01
N GLN A 167 -5.72 9.13 4.80
CA GLN A 167 -4.61 8.26 4.51
C GLN A 167 -5.13 6.96 3.92
N ILE A 168 -4.62 6.58 2.75
CA ILE A 168 -5.12 5.46 1.97
C ILE A 168 -3.97 4.51 1.65
N LYS A 169 -4.17 3.23 1.97
CA LYS A 169 -3.31 2.13 1.50
C LYS A 169 -4.01 1.41 0.37
N TYR A 170 -3.43 1.48 -0.82
CA TYR A 170 -3.82 0.65 -1.95
C TYR A 170 -2.96 -0.62 -1.99
N ALA A 171 -3.61 -1.75 -2.19
CA ALA A 171 -2.95 -3.02 -2.41
C ALA A 171 -3.27 -3.52 -3.83
N TYR A 172 -2.41 -4.40 -4.34
CA TYR A 172 -2.64 -5.05 -5.62
C TYR A 172 -3.51 -6.30 -5.48
N ARG A 173 -4.24 -6.59 -6.55
CA ARG A 173 -4.97 -7.84 -6.77
C ARG A 173 -4.81 -8.28 -8.21
N VAL A 174 -4.61 -9.57 -8.39
CA VAL A 174 -4.81 -10.25 -9.67
C VAL A 174 -6.15 -11.00 -9.60
N PRO A 175 -6.73 -11.49 -10.72
CA PRO A 175 -8.08 -12.03 -10.73
C PRO A 175 -8.37 -13.11 -9.67
N GLU A 176 -7.35 -13.91 -9.30
CA GLU A 176 -7.50 -15.05 -8.41
C GLU A 176 -7.38 -14.68 -6.93
N MET A 177 -6.42 -13.82 -6.58
CA MET A 177 -6.03 -13.55 -5.20
C MET A 177 -5.43 -12.14 -5.06
N ARG A 178 -5.49 -11.62 -3.84
CA ARG A 178 -4.77 -10.38 -3.50
C ARG A 178 -3.26 -10.63 -3.49
N VAL A 179 -2.50 -9.55 -3.67
CA VAL A 179 -1.05 -9.52 -3.48
C VAL A 179 -0.76 -8.97 -2.08
N GLY A 180 0.10 -9.67 -1.35
CA GLY A 180 0.59 -9.25 -0.04
C GLY A 180 1.33 -7.92 -0.15
N TRP A 181 1.09 -7.05 0.82
CA TRP A 181 1.71 -5.73 0.97
C TRP A 181 2.97 -5.80 1.85
N TRP A 182 3.59 -6.97 1.95
CA TRP A 182 4.84 -7.21 2.64
C TRP A 182 5.93 -7.52 1.61
N SER A 183 7.18 -7.34 2.00
CA SER A 183 8.32 -7.66 1.14
C SER A 183 9.16 -8.75 1.79
N THR A 184 9.53 -9.75 1.01
CA THR A 184 10.62 -10.70 1.32
C THR A 184 11.92 -10.30 0.63
N LEU A 185 11.90 -9.18 -0.08
CA LEU A 185 12.95 -8.71 -0.95
C LEU A 185 13.54 -7.41 -0.37
N ASP A 186 14.78 -7.10 -0.73
CA ASP A 186 15.44 -5.83 -0.37
C ASP A 186 14.91 -4.62 -1.17
N ILE A 187 13.59 -4.60 -1.40
CA ILE A 187 12.84 -3.56 -2.12
C ILE A 187 11.49 -3.35 -1.44
N GLU A 188 10.88 -2.17 -1.66
CA GLU A 188 9.58 -1.84 -1.08
C GLU A 188 8.50 -2.83 -1.55
N ALA A 189 7.57 -3.16 -0.65
CA ALA A 189 6.50 -4.10 -0.95
C ALA A 189 5.58 -3.58 -2.07
N ALA A 190 4.84 -4.47 -2.71
CA ALA A 190 3.86 -4.12 -3.74
C ALA A 190 2.61 -3.50 -3.09
N TYR A 191 2.67 -2.21 -2.75
CA TYR A 191 1.56 -1.40 -2.29
C TYR A 191 1.80 0.07 -2.64
N VAL A 192 0.75 0.88 -2.50
CA VAL A 192 0.84 2.35 -2.60
C VAL A 192 0.18 2.95 -1.37
N TYR A 193 0.83 3.96 -0.81
CA TYR A 193 0.38 4.66 0.38
C TYR A 193 0.31 6.15 0.09
N MET A 194 -0.82 6.75 0.43
CA MET A 194 -1.18 8.08 -0.05
C MET A 194 -1.88 8.90 1.02
N TRP A 195 -1.65 10.21 0.96
CA TRP A 195 -2.34 11.24 1.73
C TRP A 195 -3.12 12.16 0.81
N ILE A 196 -4.40 12.34 1.13
CA ILE A 196 -5.34 13.14 0.36
C ILE A 196 -5.98 14.17 1.28
N THR A 197 -5.88 15.42 0.86
CA THR A 197 -6.49 16.60 1.49
C THR A 197 -7.45 17.27 0.52
N ASP A 198 -8.17 18.29 0.98
CA ASP A 198 -9.01 19.11 0.10
C ASP A 198 -8.20 19.79 -1.02
N SER A 199 -6.88 19.94 -0.83
CA SER A 199 -5.94 20.48 -1.81
C SER A 199 -5.39 19.43 -2.79
N GLY A 200 -5.86 18.18 -2.71
CA GLY A 200 -5.41 17.05 -3.53
C GLY A 200 -4.42 16.13 -2.80
N VAL A 201 -3.51 15.51 -3.55
CA VAL A 201 -2.50 14.60 -2.99
C VAL A 201 -1.32 15.39 -2.43
N ASP A 202 -1.03 15.19 -1.13
CA ASP A 202 0.13 15.80 -0.46
C ASP A 202 1.33 14.87 -0.51
N GLU A 203 1.15 13.59 -0.18
CA GLU A 203 2.21 12.60 -0.18
C GLU A 203 1.71 11.32 -0.84
N VAL A 204 2.55 10.71 -1.67
CA VAL A 204 2.34 9.34 -2.10
C VAL A 204 3.67 8.62 -2.26
N ARG A 205 3.71 7.39 -1.76
CA ARG A 205 4.86 6.50 -1.89
C ARG A 205 4.44 5.08 -2.15
N GLY A 206 5.34 4.32 -2.74
CA GLY A 206 5.14 2.89 -2.91
C GLY A 206 5.74 2.42 -4.21
N ARG A 207 5.18 1.34 -4.74
CA ARG A 207 5.76 0.63 -5.87
C ARG A 207 4.75 0.43 -6.98
N ALA A 208 5.02 1.00 -8.15
CA ALA A 208 4.22 0.86 -9.36
C ALA A 208 4.64 -0.39 -10.13
N VAL A 209 3.83 -1.44 -10.11
CA VAL A 209 4.12 -2.74 -10.74
C VAL A 209 2.96 -3.25 -11.58
N SER A 210 3.30 -4.03 -12.60
CA SER A 210 2.37 -4.77 -13.45
C SER A 210 2.68 -6.26 -13.37
N PHE A 211 1.70 -7.07 -13.74
CA PHE A 211 1.77 -8.53 -13.61
C PHE A 211 1.53 -9.16 -14.98
N ALA A 212 2.48 -9.96 -15.45
CA ALA A 212 2.29 -10.75 -16.67
C ALA A 212 2.24 -12.24 -16.31
N PRO A 213 1.38 -13.05 -16.96
CA PRO A 213 1.36 -14.50 -16.74
C PRO A 213 2.76 -15.11 -16.92
N TYR A 214 3.20 -15.87 -15.91
CA TYR A 214 4.53 -16.50 -15.87
C TYR A 214 4.46 -18.02 -15.97
N GLY A 215 3.51 -18.62 -15.27
CA GLY A 215 3.32 -20.05 -15.23
C GLY A 215 2.08 -20.43 -14.45
N GLU A 216 2.01 -21.70 -14.07
CA GLU A 216 0.91 -22.23 -13.26
C GLU A 216 1.46 -23.19 -12.22
N VAL A 217 0.76 -23.28 -11.09
CA VAL A 217 1.02 -24.22 -10.00
C VAL A 217 -0.20 -25.11 -9.86
N ALA A 218 -0.01 -26.43 -9.78
CA ALA A 218 -1.11 -27.34 -9.55
C ALA A 218 -1.68 -27.13 -8.13
N ARG A 219 -3.00 -27.11 -7.99
CA ARG A 219 -3.65 -26.97 -6.68
C ARG A 219 -3.29 -28.09 -5.72
N ALA A 220 -3.03 -29.29 -6.24
CA ALA A 220 -2.58 -30.44 -5.46
C ALA A 220 -1.20 -30.22 -4.81
N ASP A 221 -0.39 -29.30 -5.35
CA ASP A 221 0.94 -28.97 -4.82
C ASP A 221 0.89 -27.86 -3.75
N ILE A 222 -0.28 -27.23 -3.54
CA ILE A 222 -0.49 -26.27 -2.46
C ILE A 222 -0.72 -27.06 -1.17
N LEU A 223 0.21 -26.91 -0.22
CA LEU A 223 0.08 -27.50 1.11
C LEU A 223 -1.13 -26.91 1.82
N ALA A 224 -1.92 -27.78 2.47
CA ALA A 224 -2.95 -27.33 3.38
C ALA A 224 -2.29 -26.65 4.59
N TYR A 225 -2.84 -25.52 5.03
CA TYR A 225 -2.21 -24.71 6.08
C TYR A 225 -2.05 -25.49 7.40
N ASP A 226 -2.93 -26.44 7.69
CA ASP A 226 -2.89 -27.26 8.90
C ASP A 226 -1.78 -28.32 8.90
N THR A 227 -1.12 -28.54 7.76
CA THR A 227 0.11 -29.34 7.69
C THR A 227 1.36 -28.55 8.12
N ILE A 228 1.26 -27.23 8.20
CA ILE A 228 2.33 -26.35 8.67
C ILE A 228 2.13 -26.15 10.18
N ALA A 229 3.03 -26.70 11.00
CA ALA A 229 2.86 -26.79 12.46
C ALA A 229 2.54 -25.45 13.14
N ASP A 230 3.20 -24.37 12.72
CA ASP A 230 2.97 -23.02 13.25
C ASP A 230 1.59 -22.47 12.90
N LEU A 231 1.09 -22.78 11.69
CA LEU A 231 -0.21 -22.33 11.20
C LEU A 231 -1.34 -23.15 11.83
N ALA A 232 -1.13 -24.46 12.02
CA ALA A 232 -2.11 -25.37 12.62
C ALA A 232 -2.51 -24.97 14.05
N GLN A 233 -1.59 -24.31 14.77
CA GLN A 233 -1.80 -23.83 16.13
C GLN A 233 -2.32 -22.39 16.18
N ASN A 234 -2.44 -21.71 15.04
CA ASN A 234 -2.86 -20.31 15.01
C ASN A 234 -4.37 -20.19 15.26
N PRO A 235 -4.80 -19.32 16.21
CA PRO A 235 -6.23 -19.13 16.47
C PRO A 235 -6.97 -18.47 15.30
N THR A 236 -6.25 -17.75 14.44
CA THR A 236 -6.82 -17.10 13.25
C THR A 236 -6.38 -17.89 12.01
N PRO A 237 -7.34 -18.40 11.20
CA PRO A 237 -7.00 -19.08 9.95
C PRO A 237 -6.15 -18.17 9.05
N PRO A 238 -5.06 -18.68 8.45
CA PRO A 238 -4.27 -17.92 7.49
C PRO A 238 -5.06 -17.73 6.19
N GLU A 239 -4.68 -16.70 5.44
CA GLU A 239 -5.22 -16.43 4.12
C GLU A 239 -4.24 -16.85 3.03
N LEU A 240 -4.73 -17.50 1.99
CA LEU A 240 -3.95 -17.77 0.78
C LEU A 240 -3.92 -16.50 -0.08
N MET A 241 -2.73 -16.02 -0.39
CA MET A 241 -2.52 -14.84 -1.23
C MET A 241 -1.24 -14.96 -2.05
N TYR A 242 -0.98 -14.02 -2.95
CA TYR A 242 0.33 -13.94 -3.60
C TYR A 242 1.31 -13.11 -2.79
N LEU A 243 2.59 -13.47 -2.84
CA LEU A 243 3.68 -12.61 -2.42
C LEU A 243 4.75 -12.57 -3.53
N PRO A 244 5.33 -11.41 -3.83
CA PRO A 244 6.46 -11.36 -4.74
C PRO A 244 7.68 -12.06 -4.11
N LEU A 245 8.18 -13.10 -4.76
CA LEU A 245 9.36 -13.88 -4.36
C LEU A 245 10.37 -13.92 -5.51
N GLN A 246 11.66 -14.07 -5.18
CA GLN A 246 12.67 -14.34 -6.20
C GLN A 246 12.67 -15.82 -6.59
N ARG A 247 12.40 -16.10 -7.86
CA ARG A 247 12.39 -17.43 -8.48
C ARG A 247 13.15 -17.36 -9.80
N GLU A 248 14.18 -18.19 -9.94
CA GLU A 248 14.95 -18.30 -11.20
C GLU A 248 15.51 -16.95 -11.70
N GLY A 249 15.84 -16.03 -10.77
CA GLY A 249 16.33 -14.69 -11.07
C GLY A 249 15.25 -13.67 -11.45
N LYS A 250 13.98 -14.02 -11.28
CA LYS A 250 12.82 -13.18 -11.56
C LYS A 250 11.96 -12.98 -10.32
N GLU A 251 11.37 -11.81 -10.19
CA GLU A 251 10.34 -11.58 -9.19
C GLU A 251 9.00 -12.15 -9.67
N VAL A 252 8.47 -13.12 -8.94
CA VAL A 252 7.25 -13.85 -9.30
C VAL A 252 6.28 -13.86 -8.12
N LEU A 253 5.02 -13.53 -8.41
CA LEU A 253 3.91 -13.74 -7.50
C LEU A 253 3.72 -15.23 -7.24
N SER A 254 4.13 -15.65 -6.04
CA SER A 254 4.02 -17.04 -5.57
C SER A 254 2.94 -17.15 -4.49
N PRO A 255 2.20 -18.27 -4.44
CA PRO A 255 1.18 -18.48 -3.42
C PRO A 255 1.82 -18.64 -2.03
N VAL A 256 1.27 -17.93 -1.05
CA VAL A 256 1.71 -17.97 0.35
C VAL A 256 0.51 -18.07 1.29
N TRP A 257 0.73 -18.72 2.43
CA TRP A 257 -0.17 -18.62 3.58
C TRP A 257 0.28 -17.45 4.46
N GLY A 258 -0.53 -16.38 4.47
CA GLY A 258 -0.28 -15.18 5.27
C GLY A 258 -1.17 -15.13 6.52
N ILE A 259 -0.59 -14.79 7.66
CA ILE A 259 -1.32 -14.47 8.90
C ILE A 259 -1.07 -13.01 9.24
N GLN A 260 -2.15 -12.30 9.58
CA GLN A 260 -2.08 -10.96 10.12
C GLN A 260 -2.34 -11.01 11.64
N LEU A 261 -1.27 -10.96 12.45
CA LEU A 261 -1.38 -10.77 13.91
C LEU A 261 -1.47 -9.27 14.27
N ASP A 262 -0.86 -8.41 13.45
CA ASP A 262 -0.89 -6.94 13.45
C ASP A 262 -0.19 -6.42 12.17
N VAL A 263 -0.21 -5.11 11.91
CA VAL A 263 0.43 -4.50 10.71
C VAL A 263 1.96 -4.69 10.73
N ASP A 264 2.53 -4.81 11.93
CA ASP A 264 3.97 -4.76 12.18
C ASP A 264 4.62 -6.13 12.35
N ASN A 265 3.86 -7.23 12.44
CA ASN A 265 4.42 -8.58 12.58
C ASN A 265 3.74 -9.61 11.68
N PRO A 266 3.90 -9.50 10.34
CA PRO A 266 3.36 -10.47 9.43
C PRO A 266 4.08 -11.80 9.54
N ARG A 267 3.31 -12.89 9.47
CA ARG A 267 3.86 -14.23 9.24
C ARG A 267 3.42 -14.73 7.88
N GLY A 268 4.38 -15.21 7.11
CA GLY A 268 4.17 -15.69 5.75
C GLY A 268 4.91 -16.98 5.55
N TYR A 269 4.23 -17.97 4.98
CA TYR A 269 4.80 -19.27 4.65
C TYR A 269 4.57 -19.55 3.17
N ASP A 270 5.60 -20.06 2.51
CA ASP A 270 5.49 -20.55 1.14
C ASP A 270 4.45 -21.66 1.10
N ALA A 271 3.41 -21.50 0.28
CA ALA A 271 2.32 -22.46 0.23
C ALA A 271 2.72 -23.78 -0.48
N LEU A 272 3.86 -23.82 -1.18
CA LEU A 272 4.35 -25.01 -1.90
C LEU A 272 5.28 -25.85 -1.05
N THR A 273 6.14 -25.20 -0.26
CA THR A 273 7.19 -25.86 0.50
C THR A 273 6.90 -25.90 2.00
N GLY A 274 6.02 -25.02 2.48
CA GLY A 274 5.80 -24.79 3.91
C GLY A 274 6.93 -24.02 4.58
N GLU A 275 7.92 -23.55 3.81
CA GLU A 275 9.03 -22.76 4.30
C GLU A 275 8.53 -21.42 4.84
N LYS A 276 9.09 -21.01 5.97
CA LYS A 276 8.81 -19.71 6.57
C LYS A 276 9.51 -18.61 5.77
N LEU A 277 8.74 -17.64 5.27
CA LEU A 277 9.23 -16.53 4.45
C LEU A 277 9.32 -15.22 5.21
N LEU A 278 8.35 -14.97 6.09
CA LEU A 278 8.26 -13.74 6.89
C LEU A 278 8.15 -14.13 8.36
N ASP A 279 9.09 -13.64 9.16
CA ASP A 279 9.01 -13.60 10.62
C ASP A 279 9.80 -12.39 11.10
N LEU A 280 9.14 -11.37 11.64
CA LEU A 280 9.84 -10.18 12.12
C LEU A 280 10.67 -10.46 13.38
N TRP A 281 10.64 -11.69 13.92
CA TRP A 281 11.49 -12.14 15.02
C TRP A 281 12.90 -12.59 14.61
N ASP A 282 13.21 -12.73 13.31
CA ASP A 282 14.57 -13.13 12.85
C ASP A 282 15.44 -11.96 12.36
N VAL A 283 15.02 -10.70 12.56
CA VAL A 283 15.81 -9.50 12.20
C VAL A 283 15.92 -8.53 13.39
N LEU A 284 16.60 -8.95 14.45
CA LEU A 284 17.25 -8.04 15.40
C LEU A 284 18.57 -8.67 15.90
N PRO A 285 19.74 -8.13 15.53
CA PRO A 285 20.86 -8.01 16.46
C PRO A 285 20.56 -6.99 17.56
#